data_AF-A0A9E0QF60-F1
#
_entry.id   AF-A0A9E0QF60-F1
#
_cell.length_a   1.000
_cell.length_b   1.000
_cell.length_c   1.000
_cell.angle_alpha   90.00
_cell.angle_beta   90.00
_cell.angle_gamma   90.00
#
_symmetry.space_group_name_H-M   'P 1'
#
loop_
_entity.id
_entity.type
_entity.pdbx_description
1 polymer ?
#
loop_
_entity_poly.entity_id
_entity_poly.type
_entity_poly.pdbx_seq_one_letter_code
_entity_poly.pdbx_strand_id
1 'polypeptide(L)'
;MQDKIRIVVDYINHVKTRCTFNAAAKALGITPQALKKQLGEPRPEISWFVSPTSGEPMRYTDSQKHPELYRTKRIITSAEVLTRNLEL
;
A
#
# COMPACT_ATOMS: atom_id res chain seq x y z
N MET A 1 3.77 -16.16 2.10
CA MET A 1 3.77 -14.79 2.67
C MET A 1 4.13 -13.76 1.60
N GLN A 2 5.27 -13.92 0.92
CA GLN A 2 5.65 -13.09 -0.25
C GLN A 2 4.54 -13.06 -1.33
N ASP A 3 3.87 -14.19 -1.59
CA ASP A 3 2.76 -14.25 -2.55
C ASP A 3 1.57 -13.35 -2.19
N LYS A 4 1.17 -13.34 -0.91
CA LYS A 4 0.08 -12.47 -0.42
C LYS A 4 0.46 -10.99 -0.53
N ILE A 5 1.71 -10.63 -0.24
CA ILE A 5 2.20 -9.25 -0.37
C ILE A 5 2.14 -8.82 -1.84
N ARG A 6 2.61 -9.68 -2.76
CA ARG A 6 2.54 -9.41 -4.21
C ARG A 6 1.10 -9.17 -4.65
N ILE A 7 0.16 -10.02 -4.26
CA ILE A 7 -1.27 -9.86 -4.59
C ILE A 7 -1.81 -8.50 -4.12
N VAL A 8 -1.46 -8.07 -2.90
CA VAL A 8 -1.87 -6.75 -2.39
C VAL A 8 -1.24 -5.62 -3.20
N VAL A 9 0.05 -5.70 -3.52
CA VAL A 9 0.75 -4.70 -4.35
C VAL A 9 0.10 -4.60 -5.74
N ASP A 10 -0.12 -5.73 -6.40
CA ASP A 10 -0.71 -5.79 -7.73
C ASP A 10 -2.13 -5.21 -7.74
N TYR A 11 -2.94 -5.59 -6.74
CA TYR A 11 -4.28 -5.05 -6.57
C TYR A 11 -4.28 -3.53 -6.41
N ILE A 12 -3.43 -3.00 -5.52
CA ILE A 12 -3.35 -1.57 -5.25
C ILE A 12 -2.90 -0.78 -6.48
N ASN A 13 -1.96 -1.31 -7.26
CA ASN A 13 -1.57 -0.71 -8.54
C ASN A 13 -2.69 -0.76 -9.57
N HIS A 14 -3.46 -1.84 -9.60
CA HIS A 14 -4.60 -1.98 -10.50
C HIS A 14 -5.72 -0.98 -10.17
N VAL A 15 -6.11 -0.86 -8.89
CA VAL A 15 -7.17 0.07 -8.47
C VAL A 15 -6.70 1.51 -8.28
N LYS A 16 -5.38 1.76 -8.39
CA LYS A 16 -4.75 3.09 -8.35
C LYS A 16 -5.22 3.94 -7.17
N THR A 17 -5.31 3.31 -6.01
CA THR A 17 -5.83 3.93 -4.79
C THR A 17 -4.82 3.76 -3.66
N ARG A 18 -4.47 4.87 -3.00
CA ARG A 18 -3.57 4.85 -1.85
C ARG A 18 -4.13 3.96 -0.74
N CYS A 19 -3.25 3.26 -0.03
CA CYS A 19 -3.59 2.39 1.10
C CYS A 19 -2.67 2.70 2.28
N THR A 20 -3.20 2.76 3.49
CA THR A 20 -2.33 2.93 4.65
C THR A 20 -1.52 1.65 4.91
N PHE A 21 -0.30 1.81 5.42
CA PHE A 21 0.51 0.68 5.88
C PHE A 21 -0.23 -0.18 6.92
N ASN A 22 -1.02 0.45 7.80
CA ASN A 22 -1.76 -0.24 8.84
C ASN A 22 -2.84 -1.16 8.25
N ALA A 23 -3.60 -0.68 7.26
CA ALA A 23 -4.64 -1.47 6.61
C ALA A 23 -4.03 -2.68 5.87
N ALA A 24 -3.00 -2.44 5.07
CA ALA A 24 -2.33 -3.49 4.31
C ALA A 24 -1.68 -4.55 5.23
N ALA A 25 -0.95 -4.11 6.25
CA ALA A 25 -0.28 -5.01 7.17
C ALA A 25 -1.28 -5.85 7.98
N LYS A 26 -2.39 -5.25 8.44
CA LYS A 26 -3.45 -5.97 9.14
C LYS A 26 -4.13 -7.00 8.25
N ALA A 27 -4.42 -6.69 6.99
CA ALA A 27 -4.99 -7.65 6.04
C ALA A 27 -4.04 -8.83 5.76
N LEU A 28 -2.73 -8.59 5.81
CA LEU A 28 -1.69 -9.61 5.63
C LEU A 28 -1.33 -10.37 6.91
N GLY A 29 -1.89 -10.01 8.07
CA GLY A 29 -1.57 -10.61 9.36
C GLY A 29 -0.14 -10.31 9.86
N ILE A 30 0.44 -9.18 9.46
CA ILE A 30 1.81 -8.76 9.87
C ILE A 30 1.82 -7.35 10.44
N THR A 31 2.97 -6.93 10.97
CA THR A 31 3.16 -5.55 11.45
C THR A 31 3.47 -4.60 10.28
N PRO A 32 3.13 -3.30 10.39
CA PRO A 32 3.49 -2.29 9.38
C PRO A 32 5.00 -2.22 9.11
N GLN A 33 5.82 -2.41 10.14
CA GLN A 33 7.28 -2.43 10.02
C GLN A 33 7.77 -3.65 9.22
N ALA A 34 7.19 -4.83 9.47
CA ALA A 34 7.49 -6.04 8.70
C ALA A 34 7.08 -5.87 7.23
N LEU A 35 5.89 -5.32 6.97
CA LEU A 35 5.45 -5.01 5.60
C LEU A 35 6.44 -4.09 4.90
N LYS A 36 6.81 -2.96 5.53
CA LYS A 36 7.78 -2.03 4.96
C LYS A 36 9.11 -2.70 4.62
N LYS A 37 9.61 -3.57 5.50
CA LYS A 37 10.84 -4.36 5.24
C LYS A 37 10.69 -5.28 4.03
N GLN A 38 9.53 -5.92 3.86
CA GLN A 38 9.26 -6.83 2.75
C GLN A 38 9.08 -6.10 1.41
N LEU A 39 8.51 -4.89 1.42
CA LEU A 39 8.34 -4.08 0.20
C LEU A 39 9.69 -3.58 -0.36
N GLY A 40 10.68 -3.38 0.52
CA GLY A 40 12.04 -3.01 0.15
C GLY A 40 12.17 -1.56 -0.30
N GLU A 41 13.00 -1.33 -1.32
CA GLU A 41 13.39 0.00 -1.78
C GLU A 41 12.23 0.77 -2.45
N PRO A 42 12.16 2.11 -2.27
CA PRO A 42 11.13 2.96 -2.85
C PRO A 42 11.07 2.88 -4.39
N ARG A 43 9.86 2.65 -4.91
CA ARG A 43 9.55 2.64 -6.35
C ARG A 43 8.06 2.97 -6.59
N PRO A 44 7.66 3.43 -7.78
CA PRO A 44 6.30 3.84 -8.07
C PRO A 44 5.24 2.83 -7.64
N GLU A 45 5.48 1.54 -7.85
CA GLU A 45 4.54 0.44 -7.59
C GLU A 45 4.20 0.27 -6.11
N ILE A 46 5.06 0.73 -5.19
CA ILE A 46 4.80 0.64 -3.75
C ILE A 46 4.61 2.01 -3.10
N SER A 47 4.69 3.10 -3.87
CA SER A 47 4.40 4.46 -3.41
C SER A 47 2.93 4.68 -3.02
N TRP A 48 2.06 3.73 -3.37
CA TRP A 48 0.67 3.72 -2.92
C TRP A 48 0.51 3.44 -1.43
N PHE A 49 1.51 2.84 -0.78
CA PHE A 49 1.48 2.60 0.67
C PHE A 49 1.90 3.87 1.43
N VAL A 50 0.96 4.43 2.17
CA VAL A 50 1.10 5.75 2.77
C VAL A 50 0.99 5.70 4.29
N SER A 51 1.53 6.75 4.93
CA SER A 51 1.33 6.95 6.36
C SER A 51 -0.15 7.19 6.67
N PRO A 52 -0.70 6.60 7.74
CA PRO A 52 -2.08 6.86 8.16
C PRO A 52 -2.30 8.31 8.62
N THR A 53 -1.26 9.03 9.05
CA THR A 53 -1.38 10.40 9.54
C THR A 53 -1.30 11.44 8.43
N SER A 54 -0.34 11.30 7.50
CA SER A 54 -0.14 12.28 6.43
C SER A 54 -0.84 11.93 5.12
N GLY A 55 -1.19 10.66 4.89
CA GLY A 55 -1.67 10.21 3.59
C GLY A 55 -0.61 10.19 2.48
N GLU A 56 0.67 10.32 2.87
CA GLU A 56 1.83 10.42 1.98
C GLU A 56 2.74 9.18 2.06
N PRO A 57 3.38 8.78 0.95
CA PRO A 57 4.43 7.78 0.98
C PRO A 57 5.69 8.31 1.69
N MET A 58 6.24 7.52 2.59
CA MET A 58 7.36 7.97 3.43
C MET A 58 8.71 7.73 2.75
N ARG A 59 9.53 8.79 2.63
CA ARG A 59 10.89 8.77 2.04
C ARG A 59 10.93 8.46 0.53
N TYR A 60 9.94 8.97 -0.20
CA TYR A 60 9.91 8.91 -1.67
C TYR A 60 10.25 10.27 -2.25
N THR A 61 11.14 10.30 -3.23
CA THR A 61 11.28 11.46 -4.13
C THR A 61 10.08 11.53 -5.06
N ASP A 62 9.86 12.67 -5.72
CA ASP A 62 8.73 12.81 -6.65
C ASP A 62 8.84 11.87 -7.86
N SER A 63 10.07 11.57 -8.32
CA SER A 63 10.32 10.58 -9.37
C SER A 63 10.03 9.13 -8.96
N GLN A 64 10.02 8.84 -7.65
CA GLN A 64 9.70 7.51 -7.12
C GLN A 64 8.21 7.34 -6.81
N LYS A 65 7.40 8.41 -6.90
CA LYS A 65 5.96 8.36 -6.71
C LYS A 65 5.27 7.94 -8.00
N HIS A 66 4.20 7.16 -7.87
CA HIS A 66 3.36 6.84 -9.02
C HIS A 66 2.74 8.14 -9.59
N PRO A 67 2.73 8.36 -10.92
CA PRO A 67 2.19 9.60 -11.51
C PRO A 67 0.71 9.82 -11.17
N GLU A 68 -0.03 8.73 -10.96
CA GLU A 68 -1.45 8.77 -10.57
C GLU A 68 -1.70 8.76 -9.06
N LEU A 69 -0.67 8.90 -8.22
CA LEU A 69 -0.77 8.77 -6.76
C LEU A 69 -1.85 9.69 -6.15
N TYR A 70 -1.99 10.90 -6.68
CA TYR A 70 -2.93 11.92 -6.21
C TYR A 70 -4.18 12.08 -7.09
N ARG A 71 -4.38 11.18 -8.06
CA ARG A 71 -5.56 11.24 -8.96
C ARG A 71 -6.88 11.15 -8.18
N THR A 72 -6.88 10.45 -7.05
CA THR A 72 -8.02 10.33 -6.13
C THR A 72 -7.66 10.80 -4.72
N LYS A 73 -8.65 11.36 -4.02
CA LYS A 73 -8.55 11.73 -2.59
C LYS A 73 -8.81 10.54 -1.65
N ARG A 74 -9.39 9.44 -2.16
CA ARG A 74 -9.74 8.27 -1.34
C ARG A 74 -8.48 7.52 -0.93
N ILE A 75 -8.43 7.08 0.33
CA ILE A 75 -7.37 6.23 0.88
C ILE A 75 -8.04 5.02 1.54
N ILE A 76 -7.52 3.83 1.26
CA ILE A 76 -7.93 2.60 1.95
C ILE A 76 -7.31 2.61 3.35
N THR A 77 -8.14 2.77 4.37
CA THR A 77 -7.74 2.83 5.79
C THR A 77 -8.17 1.61 6.59
N SER A 78 -9.10 0.78 6.08
CA SER A 78 -9.52 -0.47 6.69
C SER A 78 -8.97 -1.69 5.94
N ALA A 79 -8.51 -2.68 6.71
CA ALA A 79 -8.07 -3.98 6.20
C ALA A 79 -9.21 -4.76 5.53
N GLU A 80 -10.47 -4.55 5.96
CA GLU A 80 -11.64 -5.26 5.44
C GLU A 80 -11.81 -5.08 3.93
N VAL A 81 -11.42 -3.91 3.41
CA VAL A 81 -11.46 -3.64 1.96
C VAL A 81 -10.53 -4.61 1.21
N LEU A 82 -9.32 -4.83 1.71
CA LEU A 82 -8.36 -5.73 1.09
C LEU A 82 -8.79 -7.19 1.28
N THR A 83 -9.14 -7.59 2.51
CA THR A 83 -9.58 -8.96 2.81
C THR A 83 -10.80 -9.36 1.98
N ARG A 84 -11.79 -8.47 1.81
CA ARG A 84 -12.98 -8.75 1.01
C ARG A 84 -12.69 -8.86 -0.49
N ASN A 85 -11.83 -7.98 -1.02
CA ASN A 85 -11.60 -7.91 -2.47
C ASN A 85 -10.52 -8.91 -2.95
N LEU A 86 -9.72 -9.46 -2.04
CA LEU A 86 -8.61 -10.36 -2.33
C LEU A 86 -8.73 -11.74 -1.67
N GLU A 87 -9.80 -11.99 -0.91
CA GLU A 87 -10.06 -13.25 -0.22
C GLU A 87 -8.87 -13.72 0.65
N LEU A 88 -8.28 -12.77 1.40
CA LEU A 88 -7.02 -12.95 2.17
C LEU A 88 -7.15 -13.62 3.52
#